data_AF-A0A7W7T3S4-F1
#
_entry.id   AF-A0A7W7T3S4-F1
#
_cell.length_a   1.000
_cell.length_b   1.000
_cell.length_c   1.000
_cell.angle_alpha   90.00
_cell.angle_beta   90.00
_cell.angle_gamma   90.00
#
_symmetry.space_group_name_H-M   'P 1'
#
loop_
_entity.id
_entity.type
_entity.pdbx_description
1 polymer ?
#
loop_
_entity_poly.entity_id
_entity_poly.type
_entity_poly.pdbx_seq_one_letter_code
_entity_poly.pdbx_strand_id
1 'polypeptide(L)'
;MKLHDMREVVDRILGQDLDFLSLVDGAPVLPGSVLGEWRIAADEKEVLALYGLPPARADGLMGIVGGFQESGTPTVARDGRRIYILGKLGISTLAVVEGGGDVFSFPQSSEVHPGLKHLYPDGMLPRLVNSSIARFVRCAWLWNALLPLLAEWEKAAGQCELAQARAGKVDLSVDPYESYLALCHHLLGQFREIDSEILEESSFWKDQIIDVW
;
A
#
# COMPACT_ATOMS: atom_id res chain seq x y z
N MET A 1 8.69 23.02 9.96
CA MET A 1 7.63 22.17 10.53
C MET A 1 8.31 21.23 11.51
N LYS A 2 7.90 21.15 12.77
CA LYS A 2 8.56 20.29 13.76
C LYS A 2 7.97 18.86 13.70
N LEU A 3 8.73 17.85 14.10
CA LEU A 3 8.29 16.44 14.13
C LEU A 3 6.95 16.25 14.87
N HIS A 4 6.77 16.98 15.97
CA HIS A 4 5.53 16.96 16.74
C HIS A 4 4.31 17.37 15.91
N ASP A 5 4.41 18.46 15.14
CA ASP A 5 3.33 18.97 14.28
C ASP A 5 2.92 17.93 13.22
N MET A 6 3.88 17.10 12.79
CA MET A 6 3.66 16.11 11.73
C MET A 6 3.11 14.80 12.22
N ARG A 7 3.55 14.36 13.40
CA ARG A 7 2.87 13.26 14.07
C ARG A 7 1.39 13.58 14.30
N GLU A 8 1.08 14.81 14.73
CA GLU A 8 -0.33 15.24 14.89
C GLU A 8 -1.13 15.24 13.59
N VAL A 9 -0.51 15.63 12.46
CA VAL A 9 -1.18 15.57 11.14
C VAL A 9 -1.39 14.13 10.71
N VAL A 10 -0.38 13.26 10.88
CA VAL A 10 -0.51 11.84 10.56
C VAL A 10 -1.57 11.18 11.44
N ASP A 11 -1.57 11.43 12.74
CA ASP A 11 -2.60 10.92 13.68
C ASP A 11 -4.00 11.41 13.28
N ARG A 12 -4.13 12.66 12.84
CA ARG A 12 -5.40 13.20 12.35
C ARG A 12 -5.89 12.47 11.10
N ILE A 13 -5.01 12.16 10.15
CA ILE A 13 -5.35 11.42 8.92
C ILE A 13 -5.72 9.98 9.27
N LEU A 14 -4.94 9.33 10.14
CA LEU A 14 -5.20 7.97 10.61
C LEU A 14 -6.54 7.81 11.34
N GLY A 15 -6.95 8.87 12.06
CA GLY A 15 -8.25 8.94 12.73
C GLY A 15 -9.45 9.24 11.82
N GLN A 16 -9.24 9.52 10.53
CA GLN A 16 -10.36 9.74 9.60
C GLN A 16 -11.10 8.45 9.27
N ASP A 17 -12.38 8.56 8.96
CA ASP A 17 -13.19 7.48 8.42
C ASP A 17 -13.04 7.36 6.89
N LEU A 18 -13.56 6.26 6.35
CA LEU A 18 -13.52 6.00 4.91
C LEU A 18 -14.39 6.98 4.11
N ASP A 19 -15.49 7.46 4.69
CA ASP A 19 -16.37 8.45 4.06
C ASP A 19 -15.58 9.74 3.77
N PHE A 20 -14.75 10.19 4.71
CA PHE A 20 -13.89 11.35 4.51
C PHE A 20 -12.73 11.04 3.55
N LEU A 21 -11.98 9.96 3.80
CA LEU A 21 -10.76 9.66 3.04
C LEU A 21 -11.03 9.47 1.54
N SER A 22 -12.15 8.85 1.17
CA SER A 22 -12.52 8.59 -0.22
C SER A 22 -12.95 9.83 -1.02
N LEU A 23 -13.18 10.97 -0.35
CA LEU A 23 -13.60 12.23 -0.97
C LEU A 23 -12.45 13.22 -1.20
N VAL A 24 -11.31 13.04 -0.51
CA VAL A 24 -10.23 14.06 -0.49
C VAL A 24 -9.39 14.04 -1.77
N ASP A 25 -9.17 12.88 -2.37
CA ASP A 25 -8.11 12.67 -3.39
C ASP A 25 -8.65 12.11 -4.71
N GLY A 26 -9.59 12.84 -5.32
CA GLY A 26 -10.19 12.48 -6.60
C GLY A 26 -11.33 11.48 -6.48
N ALA A 27 -11.99 11.19 -7.61
CA ALA A 27 -13.10 10.24 -7.60
C ALA A 27 -12.58 8.82 -7.36
N PRO A 28 -13.19 8.05 -6.43
CA PRO A 28 -12.83 6.66 -6.20
C PRO A 28 -13.00 5.86 -7.49
N VAL A 29 -12.09 4.92 -7.73
CA VAL A 29 -12.31 3.91 -8.75
C VAL A 29 -13.29 2.90 -8.16
N LEU A 30 -14.46 2.78 -8.76
CA LEU A 30 -15.49 1.83 -8.34
C LEU A 30 -15.47 0.60 -9.26
N PRO A 31 -15.73 -0.60 -8.73
CA PRO A 31 -15.93 -1.77 -9.56
C PRO A 31 -17.20 -1.64 -10.40
N GLY A 32 -17.19 -2.26 -11.58
CA GLY A 32 -18.39 -2.34 -12.43
C GLY A 32 -19.48 -3.25 -11.84
N SER A 33 -20.61 -3.36 -12.55
CA SER A 33 -21.74 -4.22 -12.15
C SER A 33 -21.37 -5.70 -11.96
N VAL A 34 -20.26 -6.12 -12.58
CA VAL A 34 -19.72 -7.47 -12.51
C VAL A 34 -19.30 -7.91 -11.09
N LEU A 35 -19.11 -6.97 -10.15
CA LEU A 35 -18.86 -7.28 -8.74
C LEU A 35 -19.94 -8.21 -8.15
N GLY A 36 -21.19 -8.08 -8.62
CA GLY A 36 -22.30 -8.94 -8.21
C GLY A 36 -22.02 -10.43 -8.46
N GLU A 37 -21.26 -10.74 -9.51
CA GLU A 37 -20.92 -12.11 -9.94
C GLU A 37 -19.72 -12.71 -9.18
N TRP A 38 -18.90 -11.87 -8.55
CA TRP A 38 -17.71 -12.32 -7.85
C TRP A 38 -18.09 -13.18 -6.63
N ARG A 39 -17.40 -14.29 -6.44
CA ARG A 39 -17.64 -15.17 -5.29
C ARG A 39 -16.79 -14.71 -4.10
N ILE A 40 -17.16 -13.57 -3.53
CA ILE A 40 -16.62 -13.01 -2.28
C ILE A 40 -17.79 -12.69 -1.35
N ALA A 41 -17.51 -12.42 -0.07
CA ALA A 41 -18.54 -12.12 0.93
C ALA A 41 -19.33 -10.84 0.58
N ALA A 42 -20.60 -10.79 1.00
CA ALA A 42 -21.53 -9.73 0.57
C ALA A 42 -21.18 -8.35 1.16
N ASP A 43 -20.76 -8.33 2.42
CA ASP A 43 -20.22 -7.16 3.12
C ASP A 43 -18.96 -6.62 2.43
N GLU A 44 -18.09 -7.49 1.95
CA GLU A 44 -16.89 -7.08 1.20
C GLU A 44 -17.24 -6.44 -0.15
N LYS A 45 -18.29 -6.94 -0.83
CA LYS A 45 -18.81 -6.29 -2.04
C LYS A 45 -19.39 -4.92 -1.74
N GLU A 46 -20.13 -4.80 -0.64
CA GLU A 46 -20.72 -3.53 -0.22
C GLU A 46 -19.64 -2.48 0.03
N VAL A 47 -18.57 -2.85 0.74
CA VAL A 47 -17.42 -1.96 0.99
C VAL A 47 -16.76 -1.52 -0.32
N LEU A 48 -16.50 -2.43 -1.26
CA LEU A 48 -15.95 -2.06 -2.57
C LEU A 48 -16.89 -1.20 -3.41
N ALA A 49 -18.19 -1.46 -3.37
CA ALA A 49 -19.18 -0.69 -4.12
C ALA A 49 -19.33 0.74 -3.56
N LEU A 50 -19.17 0.91 -2.25
CA LEU A 50 -19.33 2.19 -1.56
C LEU A 50 -18.06 3.05 -1.66
N TYR A 51 -16.90 2.45 -1.38
CA TYR A 51 -15.65 3.19 -1.22
C TYR A 51 -14.64 3.00 -2.36
N GLY A 52 -14.76 1.92 -3.12
CA GLY A 52 -13.82 1.59 -4.19
C GLY A 52 -12.37 1.54 -3.72
N LEU A 53 -11.47 1.96 -4.61
CA LEU A 53 -10.05 2.14 -4.33
C LEU A 53 -9.56 3.50 -4.84
N PRO A 54 -8.41 4.00 -4.34
CA PRO A 54 -7.86 5.26 -4.80
C PRO A 54 -7.60 5.29 -6.31
N PRO A 55 -7.80 6.45 -6.97
CA PRO A 55 -7.44 6.62 -8.37
C PRO A 55 -5.93 6.71 -8.57
N ALA A 56 -5.49 6.70 -9.83
CA ALA A 56 -4.11 6.98 -10.17
C ALA A 56 -3.73 8.39 -9.72
N ARG A 57 -2.61 8.51 -9.01
CA ARG A 57 -2.13 9.80 -8.51
C ARG A 57 -1.53 10.65 -9.63
N ALA A 58 -1.75 11.96 -9.57
CA ALA A 58 -1.21 12.93 -10.52
C ALA A 58 0.19 13.45 -10.13
N ASP A 59 0.61 13.26 -8.88
CA ASP A 59 1.90 13.72 -8.34
C ASP A 59 3.09 12.80 -8.68
N GLY A 60 2.82 11.66 -9.34
CA GLY A 60 3.83 10.69 -9.73
C GLY A 60 4.29 9.76 -8.60
N LEU A 61 3.73 9.87 -7.39
CA LEU A 61 4.04 8.96 -6.29
C LEU A 61 3.37 7.59 -6.50
N MET A 62 4.07 6.52 -6.12
CA MET A 62 3.61 5.15 -6.32
C MET A 62 2.65 4.72 -5.21
N GLY A 63 1.36 4.99 -5.40
CA GLY A 63 0.28 4.55 -4.52
C GLY A 63 -0.44 3.29 -5.01
N ILE A 64 -1.36 2.80 -4.19
CA ILE A 64 -2.34 1.79 -4.62
C ILE A 64 -3.31 2.45 -5.60
N VAL A 65 -3.55 1.79 -6.72
CA VAL A 65 -4.45 2.28 -7.77
C VAL A 65 -5.51 1.23 -8.04
N GLY A 66 -6.78 1.63 -7.94
CA GLY A 66 -7.92 0.80 -8.32
C GLY A 66 -7.90 0.46 -9.81
N GLY A 67 -8.25 -0.79 -10.13
CA GLY A 67 -8.21 -1.34 -11.48
C GLY A 67 -8.89 -2.69 -11.50
N PHE A 68 -10.21 -2.68 -11.36
CA PHE A 68 -11.01 -3.88 -11.13
C PHE A 68 -11.13 -4.76 -12.36
N GLN A 69 -11.19 -6.07 -12.13
CA GLN A 69 -11.48 -7.03 -13.19
C GLN A 69 -12.87 -6.79 -13.78
N GLU A 70 -12.97 -6.75 -15.11
CA GLU A 70 -14.25 -6.50 -15.81
C GLU A 70 -15.13 -7.76 -15.97
N SER A 71 -14.59 -8.95 -15.65
CA SER A 71 -15.28 -10.23 -15.78
C SER A 71 -15.66 -10.86 -14.43
N GLY A 72 -16.74 -11.64 -14.41
CA GLY A 72 -17.19 -12.37 -13.21
C GLY A 72 -16.48 -13.71 -13.00
N THR A 73 -15.72 -14.15 -14.00
CA THR A 73 -14.91 -15.37 -13.95
C THR A 73 -13.57 -15.07 -13.28
N PRO A 74 -13.20 -15.76 -12.18
CA PRO A 74 -11.92 -15.50 -11.53
C PRO A 74 -10.75 -15.89 -12.45
N THR A 75 -9.69 -15.09 -12.40
CA THR A 75 -8.42 -15.39 -13.05
C THR A 75 -7.68 -16.46 -12.25
N VAL A 76 -7.02 -17.41 -12.93
CA VAL A 76 -6.17 -18.40 -12.27
C VAL A 76 -4.76 -17.82 -12.16
N ALA A 77 -4.34 -17.51 -10.95
CA ALA A 77 -2.97 -17.09 -10.64
C ALA A 77 -1.98 -18.25 -10.84
N ARG A 78 -0.68 -17.94 -10.89
CA ARG A 78 0.37 -18.92 -11.17
C ARG A 78 0.51 -20.01 -10.10
N ASP A 79 0.18 -19.67 -8.87
CA ASP A 79 0.12 -20.60 -7.74
C ASP A 79 -1.16 -21.45 -7.74
N GLY A 80 -1.99 -21.35 -8.78
CA GLY A 80 -3.24 -22.09 -8.95
C GLY A 80 -4.43 -21.46 -8.22
N ARG A 81 -4.24 -20.38 -7.45
CA ARG A 81 -5.35 -19.69 -6.78
C ARG A 81 -6.27 -19.05 -7.81
N ARG A 82 -7.57 -19.06 -7.52
CA ARG A 82 -8.59 -18.35 -8.30
C ARG A 82 -8.77 -16.99 -7.65
N ILE A 83 -8.59 -15.91 -8.41
CA ILE A 83 -8.50 -14.54 -7.89
C ILE A 83 -9.34 -13.56 -8.71
N TYR A 84 -9.74 -12.46 -8.07
CA TYR A 84 -10.35 -11.30 -8.71
C TYR A 84 -9.44 -10.09 -8.53
N ILE A 85 -9.10 -9.42 -9.64
CA ILE A 85 -8.18 -8.28 -9.62
C ILE A 85 -8.91 -7.05 -9.05
N LEU A 86 -8.27 -6.42 -8.06
CA LEU A 86 -8.72 -5.19 -7.42
C LEU A 86 -8.01 -3.96 -8.00
N GLY A 87 -6.73 -4.11 -8.34
CA GLY A 87 -5.92 -3.00 -8.82
C GLY A 87 -4.44 -3.33 -8.88
N LYS A 88 -3.59 -2.33 -8.68
CA LYS A 88 -2.13 -2.48 -8.75
C LYS A 88 -1.41 -1.55 -7.78
N LEU A 89 -0.16 -1.92 -7.47
CA LEU A 89 0.85 -1.06 -6.84
C LEU A 89 2.16 -1.27 -7.58
N GLY A 90 2.63 -0.25 -8.29
CA GLY A 90 3.78 -0.37 -9.18
C GLY A 90 3.59 -1.48 -10.21
N ILE A 91 4.50 -2.46 -10.17
CA ILE A 91 4.49 -3.65 -11.05
C ILE A 91 3.69 -4.83 -10.47
N SER A 92 3.10 -4.68 -9.29
CA SER A 92 2.36 -5.75 -8.62
C SER A 92 0.87 -5.62 -8.87
N THR A 93 0.21 -6.74 -9.17
CA THR A 93 -1.25 -6.83 -9.24
C THR A 93 -1.79 -7.13 -7.84
N LEU A 94 -2.79 -6.36 -7.39
CA LEU A 94 -3.48 -6.59 -6.12
C LEU A 94 -4.79 -7.33 -6.42
N ALA A 95 -5.02 -8.45 -5.75
CA ALA A 95 -6.18 -9.30 -6.02
C ALA A 95 -6.69 -10.01 -4.77
N VAL A 96 -7.98 -10.29 -4.73
CA VAL A 96 -8.64 -11.08 -3.69
C VAL A 96 -8.83 -12.54 -4.13
N VAL A 97 -8.74 -13.49 -3.21
CA VAL A 97 -8.98 -14.91 -3.48
C VAL A 97 -10.48 -15.23 -3.57
N GLU A 98 -10.88 -16.00 -4.57
CA GLU A 98 -12.25 -16.52 -4.70
C GLU A 98 -12.64 -17.35 -3.48
N GLY A 99 -13.81 -17.06 -2.91
CA GLY A 99 -14.34 -17.72 -1.72
C GLY A 99 -13.77 -17.18 -0.40
N GLY A 100 -12.80 -16.26 -0.45
CA GLY A 100 -12.20 -15.61 0.72
C GLY A 100 -12.30 -14.08 0.68
N GLY A 101 -11.66 -13.43 1.66
CA GLY A 101 -11.49 -11.98 1.74
C GLY A 101 -10.03 -11.53 1.65
N ASP A 102 -9.09 -12.47 1.70
CA ASP A 102 -7.66 -12.17 1.72
C ASP A 102 -7.22 -11.48 0.43
N VAL A 103 -6.55 -10.34 0.60
CA VAL A 103 -5.96 -9.57 -0.49
C VAL A 103 -4.48 -9.88 -0.57
N PHE A 104 -4.03 -10.27 -1.76
CA PHE A 104 -2.66 -10.60 -2.07
C PHE A 104 -2.08 -9.66 -3.11
N SER A 105 -0.78 -9.41 -2.98
CA SER A 105 0.06 -8.80 -4.00
C SER A 105 0.71 -9.90 -4.83
N PHE A 106 0.45 -9.87 -6.13
CA PHE A 106 1.02 -10.75 -7.14
C PHE A 106 2.02 -9.95 -7.98
N PRO A 107 3.32 -10.05 -7.67
CA PRO A 107 4.36 -9.42 -8.46
C PRO A 107 4.38 -9.95 -9.90
N GLN A 108 4.42 -9.07 -10.90
CA GLN A 108 4.47 -9.49 -12.30
C GLN A 108 5.85 -10.07 -12.64
N SER A 109 5.93 -11.40 -12.73
CA SER A 109 7.22 -12.08 -12.95
C SER A 109 7.86 -11.78 -14.31
N SER A 110 7.11 -11.31 -15.31
CA SER A 110 7.65 -11.01 -16.64
C SER A 110 8.66 -9.86 -16.60
N GLU A 111 8.68 -9.10 -15.52
CA GLU A 111 9.58 -7.95 -15.31
C GLU A 111 10.69 -8.21 -14.28
N VAL A 112 10.84 -9.45 -13.79
CA VAL A 112 12.09 -9.85 -13.15
C VAL A 112 13.15 -9.79 -14.26
N HIS A 113 13.87 -8.67 -14.31
CA HIS A 113 14.96 -8.45 -15.26
C HIS A 113 15.78 -9.75 -15.35
N PRO A 114 16.18 -10.23 -16.54
CA PRO A 114 16.88 -11.52 -16.65
C PRO A 114 18.06 -11.68 -15.68
N GLY A 115 18.70 -10.56 -15.33
CA GLY A 115 19.75 -10.46 -14.31
C GLY A 115 19.32 -10.73 -12.87
N LEU A 116 18.04 -10.65 -12.50
CA LEU A 116 17.49 -10.93 -11.17
C LEU A 116 16.85 -12.32 -11.05
N LYS A 117 16.71 -13.06 -12.17
CA LYS A 117 16.11 -14.40 -12.20
C LYS A 117 16.82 -15.40 -11.28
N HIS A 118 18.12 -15.23 -11.05
CA HIS A 118 18.91 -16.08 -10.16
C HIS A 118 18.61 -15.85 -8.66
N LEU A 119 18.09 -14.67 -8.30
CA LEU A 119 17.67 -14.36 -6.92
C LEU A 119 16.28 -14.94 -6.62
N TYR A 120 15.46 -15.11 -7.66
CA TYR A 120 14.11 -15.64 -7.56
C TYR A 120 13.92 -16.81 -8.55
N PRO A 121 14.62 -17.95 -8.34
CA PRO A 121 14.60 -19.08 -9.26
C PRO A 121 13.19 -19.66 -9.45
N ASP A 122 12.36 -19.59 -8.40
CA ASP A 122 10.98 -20.04 -8.39
C ASP A 122 9.97 -18.90 -8.71
N GLY A 123 10.48 -17.72 -9.06
CA GLY A 123 9.70 -16.50 -9.22
C GLY A 123 9.45 -15.76 -7.89
N MET A 124 8.77 -14.62 -7.98
CA MET A 124 8.33 -13.88 -6.80
C MET A 124 7.01 -14.46 -6.29
N LEU A 125 6.95 -14.83 -5.02
CA LEU A 125 5.77 -15.41 -4.40
C LEU A 125 4.71 -14.34 -4.09
N PRO A 126 3.41 -14.67 -4.17
CA PRO A 126 2.36 -13.78 -3.72
C PRO A 126 2.50 -13.47 -2.22
N ARG A 127 2.26 -12.22 -1.84
CA ARG A 127 2.35 -11.77 -0.44
C ARG A 127 0.99 -11.32 0.06
N LEU A 128 0.63 -11.71 1.28
CA LEU A 128 -0.57 -11.21 1.93
C LEU A 128 -0.42 -9.70 2.17
N VAL A 129 -1.41 -8.95 1.73
CA VAL A 129 -1.52 -7.49 1.92
C VAL A 129 -2.40 -7.22 3.14
N ASN A 130 -3.58 -7.84 3.15
CA ASN A 130 -4.58 -7.73 4.21
C ASN A 130 -5.45 -9.01 4.24
N SER A 131 -5.99 -9.36 5.40
CA SER A 131 -6.85 -10.54 5.64
C SER A 131 -8.33 -10.34 5.26
N SER A 132 -8.70 -9.14 4.80
CA SER A 132 -10.05 -8.82 4.33
C SER A 132 -10.01 -7.65 3.35
N ILE A 133 -11.03 -7.54 2.49
CA ILE A 133 -11.12 -6.43 1.55
C ILE A 133 -11.41 -5.13 2.29
N ALA A 134 -12.26 -5.15 3.33
CA ALA A 134 -12.56 -3.97 4.11
C ALA A 134 -11.33 -3.35 4.78
N ARG A 135 -10.47 -4.19 5.38
CA ARG A 135 -9.19 -3.74 5.95
C ARG A 135 -8.26 -3.21 4.86
N PHE A 136 -8.19 -3.89 3.72
CA PHE A 136 -7.42 -3.44 2.57
C PHE A 136 -7.85 -2.07 2.05
N VAL A 137 -9.15 -1.84 1.83
CA VAL A 137 -9.71 -0.57 1.35
C VAL A 137 -9.34 0.56 2.32
N ARG A 138 -9.45 0.32 3.63
CA ARG A 138 -9.03 1.28 4.66
C ARG A 138 -7.54 1.62 4.56
N CYS A 139 -6.68 0.60 4.53
CA CYS A 139 -5.23 0.83 4.43
C CYS A 139 -4.85 1.50 3.10
N ALA A 140 -5.51 1.18 1.99
CA ALA A 140 -5.25 1.78 0.69
C ALA A 140 -5.56 3.28 0.68
N TRP A 141 -6.70 3.69 1.24
CA TRP A 141 -7.06 5.12 1.35
C TRP A 141 -6.16 5.88 2.32
N LEU A 142 -5.83 5.29 3.47
CA LEU A 142 -4.88 5.89 4.41
C LEU A 142 -3.49 6.05 3.77
N TRP A 143 -3.00 5.02 3.07
CA TRP A 143 -1.74 5.09 2.35
C TRP A 143 -1.76 6.20 1.30
N ASN A 144 -2.83 6.26 0.50
CA ASN A 144 -2.99 7.30 -0.51
C ASN A 144 -2.94 8.72 0.09
N ALA A 145 -3.59 8.96 1.23
CA ALA A 145 -3.59 10.25 1.90
C ALA A 145 -2.24 10.60 2.56
N LEU A 146 -1.52 9.61 3.08
CA LEU A 146 -0.26 9.81 3.82
C LEU A 146 0.98 9.87 2.92
N LEU A 147 0.94 9.25 1.74
CA LEU A 147 2.09 9.10 0.86
C LEU A 147 2.78 10.44 0.49
N PRO A 148 2.07 11.54 0.16
CA PRO A 148 2.72 12.83 -0.10
C PRO A 148 3.48 13.38 1.10
N LEU A 149 2.92 13.25 2.30
CA LEU A 149 3.55 13.73 3.53
C LEU A 149 4.82 12.94 3.82
N LEU A 150 4.78 11.62 3.66
CA LEU A 150 5.97 10.77 3.83
C LEU A 150 7.06 11.11 2.82
N ALA A 151 6.70 11.32 1.55
CA ALA A 151 7.66 11.70 0.50
C ALA A 151 8.32 13.08 0.76
N GLU A 152 7.58 14.05 1.29
CA GLU A 152 8.15 15.35 1.68
C GLU A 152 9.18 15.21 2.82
N TRP A 153 8.89 14.34 3.78
CA TRP A 153 9.75 14.08 4.93
C TRP A 153 11.02 13.32 4.56
N GLU A 154 10.88 12.29 3.74
CA GLU A 154 12.01 11.56 3.17
C GLU A 154 12.95 12.52 2.42
N LYS A 155 12.39 13.39 1.57
CA LYS A 155 13.14 14.40 0.84
C LYS A 155 13.85 15.39 1.78
N ALA A 156 13.20 15.81 2.87
CA ALA A 156 13.81 16.70 3.85
C ALA A 156 14.97 16.01 4.60
N ALA A 157 14.82 14.74 4.97
CA ALA A 157 15.86 13.94 5.59
C ALA A 157 17.07 13.78 4.65
N GLY A 158 16.86 13.44 3.38
CA GLY A 158 17.93 13.36 2.38
C GLY A 158 18.62 14.70 2.11
N GLN A 159 17.90 15.83 2.16
CA GLN A 159 18.53 17.15 2.09
C GLN A 159 19.42 17.46 3.29
N CYS A 160 19.01 17.02 4.49
CA CYS A 160 19.80 17.16 5.70
C CYS A 160 21.09 16.32 5.62
N GLU A 161 20.98 15.06 5.19
CA GLU A 161 22.13 14.17 4.94
C GLU A 161 23.13 14.80 3.96
N LEU A 162 22.65 15.29 2.82
CA LEU A 162 23.50 15.96 1.82
C LEU A 162 24.19 17.22 2.38
N ALA A 163 23.50 17.99 3.23
CA ALA A 163 24.08 19.16 3.87
C ALA A 163 25.18 18.78 4.87
N GLN A 164 24.96 17.74 5.69
CA GLN A 164 25.95 17.20 6.62
C GLN A 164 27.20 16.69 5.89
N ALA A 165 27.00 15.92 4.82
CA ALA A 165 28.09 15.41 3.98
C ALA A 165 28.91 16.55 3.34
N ARG A 166 28.25 17.57 2.79
CA ARG A 166 28.91 18.76 2.22
C ARG A 166 29.69 19.57 3.25
N ALA A 167 29.23 19.61 4.49
CA ALA A 167 29.90 20.31 5.57
C ALA A 167 31.13 19.56 6.12
N GLY A 168 31.44 18.36 5.61
CA GLY A 168 32.48 17.48 6.16
C GLY A 168 32.16 17.01 7.59
N LYS A 169 30.90 17.16 8.00
CA LYS A 169 30.38 16.79 9.31
C LYS A 169 29.44 15.62 9.13
N VAL A 170 29.96 14.47 8.74
CA VAL A 170 29.22 13.21 8.92
C VAL A 170 29.32 12.90 10.40
N ASP A 171 28.48 13.57 11.19
CA ASP A 171 28.30 13.22 12.59
C ASP A 171 27.40 11.99 12.63
N LEU A 172 28.03 10.81 12.74
CA LEU A 172 27.34 9.51 12.82
C LEU A 172 26.43 9.39 14.05
N SER A 173 26.43 10.38 14.97
CA SER A 173 25.54 10.40 16.13
C SER A 173 24.15 10.98 15.86
N VAL A 174 23.94 11.61 14.68
CA VAL A 174 22.63 12.16 14.30
C VAL A 174 22.21 11.56 12.98
N ASP A 175 21.34 10.55 13.03
CA ASP A 175 20.71 9.97 11.85
C ASP A 175 19.64 10.94 11.30
N PRO A 176 19.81 11.51 10.08
CA PRO A 176 18.83 12.40 9.47
C PRO A 176 17.45 11.76 9.27
N TYR A 177 17.38 10.42 9.24
CA TYR A 177 16.18 9.65 8.96
C TYR A 177 15.46 9.15 10.22
N GLU A 178 16.02 9.32 11.43
CA GLU A 178 15.44 8.81 12.68
C GLU A 178 13.95 9.21 12.85
N SER A 179 13.66 10.47 12.58
CA SER A 179 12.31 11.03 12.68
C SER A 179 11.35 10.49 11.62
N TYR A 180 11.84 10.26 10.40
CA TYR A 180 11.08 9.66 9.31
C TYR A 180 10.77 8.19 9.62
N LEU A 181 11.77 7.43 10.04
CA LEU A 181 11.60 6.02 10.41
C LEU A 181 10.64 5.84 11.58
N ALA A 182 10.69 6.72 12.59
CA ALA A 182 9.72 6.72 13.69
C ALA A 182 8.27 6.89 13.20
N LEU A 183 8.06 7.74 12.18
CA LEU A 183 6.75 7.95 11.57
C LEU A 183 6.29 6.72 10.77
N CYS A 184 7.19 6.12 10.00
CA CYS A 184 6.94 4.87 9.27
C CYS A 184 6.56 3.72 10.21
N HIS A 185 7.28 3.56 11.33
CA HIS A 185 6.94 2.56 12.34
C HIS A 185 5.59 2.81 13.01
N HIS A 186 5.25 4.07 13.28
CA HIS A 186 3.94 4.46 13.81
C HIS A 186 2.81 4.09 12.82
N LEU A 187 2.97 4.40 11.54
CA LEU A 187 2.02 4.01 10.49
C LEU A 187 1.84 2.48 10.40
N LEU A 188 2.94 1.73 10.42
CA LEU A 188 2.89 0.27 10.43
C LEU A 188 2.20 -0.30 11.68
N GLY A 189 2.36 0.35 12.84
CA GLY A 189 1.59 0.03 14.04
C GLY A 189 0.08 0.15 13.78
N GLN A 190 -0.34 1.25 13.17
CA GLN A 190 -1.74 1.53 12.87
C GLN A 190 -2.33 0.57 11.83
N PHE A 191 -1.57 0.19 10.81
CA PHE A 191 -2.04 -0.80 9.83
C PHE A 191 -2.21 -2.18 10.47
N ARG A 192 -1.41 -2.53 11.48
CA ARG A 192 -1.58 -3.75 12.28
C ARG A 192 -2.78 -3.69 13.22
N GLU A 193 -3.12 -2.51 13.75
CA GLU A 193 -4.35 -2.33 14.53
C GLU A 193 -5.60 -2.52 13.65
N ILE A 194 -5.54 -2.09 12.39
CA ILE A 194 -6.60 -2.34 11.40
C ILE A 194 -6.66 -3.83 11.06
N ASP A 195 -5.51 -4.49 10.95
CA ASP A 195 -5.40 -5.89 10.52
C ASP A 195 -4.30 -6.63 11.30
N SER A 196 -4.71 -7.31 12.38
CA SER A 196 -3.80 -8.01 13.28
C SER A 196 -3.14 -9.25 12.67
N GLU A 197 -3.58 -9.70 11.50
CA GLU A 197 -2.98 -10.83 10.78
C GLU A 197 -1.75 -10.41 9.97
N ILE A 198 -1.48 -9.11 9.86
CA ILE A 198 -0.27 -8.55 9.25
C ILE A 198 0.92 -8.72 10.21
N LEU A 199 1.86 -9.61 9.88
CA LEU A 199 3.06 -9.86 10.70
C LEU A 199 4.17 -8.82 10.46
N GLU A 200 4.94 -8.52 11.52
CA GLU A 200 5.97 -7.46 11.55
C GLU A 200 7.18 -7.74 10.64
N GLU A 201 7.55 -9.00 10.44
CA GLU A 201 8.78 -9.37 9.72
C GLU A 201 8.58 -9.63 8.22
N SER A 202 7.34 -9.76 7.74
CA SER A 202 7.05 -10.22 6.38
C SER A 202 5.93 -9.45 5.66
N SER A 203 5.40 -8.39 6.25
CA SER A 203 4.25 -7.68 5.69
C SER A 203 4.59 -6.90 4.43
N PHE A 204 3.74 -7.05 3.41
CA PHE A 204 3.74 -6.21 2.21
C PHE A 204 3.93 -4.72 2.54
N TRP A 205 3.22 -4.24 3.56
CA TRP A 205 3.24 -2.84 3.99
C TRP A 205 4.57 -2.38 4.56
N LYS A 206 5.34 -3.25 5.22
CA LYS A 206 6.70 -2.89 5.68
C LYS A 206 7.57 -2.50 4.50
N ASP A 207 7.56 -3.30 3.44
CA ASP A 207 8.35 -3.01 2.25
C ASP A 207 7.86 -1.73 1.54
N GLN A 208 6.55 -1.44 1.58
CA GLN A 208 5.99 -0.24 0.96
C GLN A 208 6.23 1.04 1.77
N ILE A 209 6.37 0.93 3.09
CA ILE A 209 6.47 2.09 4.00
C ILE A 209 7.91 2.37 4.42
N ILE A 210 8.72 1.32 4.64
CA ILE A 210 10.11 1.45 5.10
C ILE A 210 11.09 1.15 3.98
N ASP A 211 10.94 0.05 3.22
CA ASP A 211 12.02 -0.43 2.33
C ASP A 211 12.03 0.20 0.92
N VAL A 212 11.54 1.44 0.76
CA VAL A 212 11.52 2.16 -0.54
C VAL A 212 12.88 2.81 -0.89
N TRP A 213 13.95 2.47 -0.17
CA TRP A 213 15.30 3.04 -0.32
C TRP A 213 16.13 2.42 -1.46
#